data_AF-T1ALK6-F1
#
_entry.id   AF-T1ALK6-F1
#
_cell.length_a   1.000
_cell.length_b   1.000
_cell.length_c   1.000
_cell.angle_alpha   90.00
_cell.angle_beta   90.00
_cell.angle_gamma   90.00
#
_symmetry.space_group_name_H-M   'P 1'
#
loop_
_entity.id
_entity.type
_entity.pdbx_description
1 polymer ?
#
loop_
_entity_poly.entity_id
_entity_poly.type
_entity_poly.pdbx_seq_one_letter_code
_entity_poly.pdbx_strand_id
1 'polypeptide(L)'
;MRLETLAVHAGAAVDAETGALAPPLHLSTTYEHAPDGSMPHGLIYQRTDHPTQQRFEQALAALEHGMRALFFGSGMGAGTALL
;
A
#
# COMPACT_ATOMS: atom_id res chain seq x y z
N MET A 1 15.16 10.17 11.37
CA MET A 1 14.64 9.18 12.36
C MET A 1 15.61 8.02 12.43
N ARG A 2 15.64 7.28 13.55
CA ARG A 2 16.42 6.03 13.66
C ARG A 2 15.72 4.91 12.88
N LEU A 3 16.46 3.88 12.48
CA LEU A 3 15.93 2.76 11.68
C LEU A 3 14.76 2.06 12.39
N GLU A 4 14.86 1.85 13.70
CA GLU A 4 13.84 1.20 14.51
C GLU A 4 12.56 2.06 14.57
N THR A 5 12.72 3.38 14.57
CA THR A 5 11.59 4.32 14.51
C THR A 5 10.94 4.31 13.12
N LEU A 6 11.73 4.22 12.05
CA LEU A 6 11.21 4.09 10.69
C LEU A 6 10.45 2.77 10.52
N ALA A 7 10.96 1.66 11.04
CA ALA A 7 10.30 0.35 10.94
C ALA A 7 8.90 0.33 11.58
N VAL A 8 8.66 1.16 12.60
CA VAL A 8 7.35 1.28 13.27
C VAL A 8 6.43 2.28 12.56
N HIS A 9 6.96 3.39 12.05
CA HIS A 9 6.15 4.54 11.62
C HIS A 9 6.11 4.77 10.11
N ALA A 10 7.01 4.19 9.32
CA ALA A 10 7.00 4.38 7.88
C ALA A 10 5.74 3.75 7.28
N GLY A 11 5.05 4.47 6.38
CA GLY A 11 3.76 4.04 5.82
C GLY A 11 2.60 4.03 6.83
N ALA A 12 2.81 4.40 8.09
CA ALA A 12 1.75 4.49 9.09
C ALA A 12 0.95 5.79 8.92
N ALA A 13 -0.37 5.66 8.92
CA ALA A 13 -1.31 6.77 8.96
C ALA A 13 -2.53 6.36 9.80
N VAL A 14 -3.09 7.29 10.57
CA VAL A 14 -4.34 7.06 11.28
C VAL A 14 -5.44 6.80 10.25
N ASP A 15 -6.26 5.79 10.48
CA ASP A 15 -7.42 5.53 9.64
C ASP A 15 -8.40 6.71 9.70
N ALA A 16 -8.73 7.28 8.54
CA ALA A 16 -9.53 8.50 8.46
C ALA A 16 -11.01 8.28 8.81
N GLU A 17 -11.51 7.06 8.66
CA GLU A 17 -12.91 6.72 8.92
C GLU A 17 -13.15 6.42 10.41
N THR A 18 -12.28 5.64 11.04
CA THR A 18 -12.50 5.11 12.40
C THR A 18 -11.52 5.63 13.45
N GLY A 19 -10.43 6.29 13.05
CA GLY A 19 -9.34 6.68 13.97
C GLY A 19 -8.43 5.54 14.41
N ALA A 20 -8.55 4.35 13.81
CA ALA A 20 -7.70 3.21 14.14
C ALA A 20 -6.22 3.50 13.85
N LEU A 21 -5.36 3.16 14.80
CA LEU A 21 -3.90 3.21 14.62
C LEU A 21 -3.38 2.01 13.82
N ALA A 22 -3.93 0.82 14.12
CA ALA A 22 -3.69 -0.35 13.31
C ALA A 22 -4.43 -0.19 11.97
N PRO A 23 -3.75 -0.38 10.82
CA PRO A 23 -4.39 -0.21 9.52
C PRO A 23 -5.48 -1.27 9.31
N PRO A 24 -6.61 -0.90 8.68
CA PRO A 24 -7.60 -1.88 8.26
C PRO A 24 -7.08 -2.80 7.15
N LEU A 25 -7.63 -4.01 7.10
CA LEU A 25 -7.37 -4.99 6.02
C LEU A 25 -8.38 -4.78 4.89
N HIS A 26 -7.91 -4.30 3.74
CA HIS A 26 -8.74 -4.09 2.57
C HIS A 26 -8.77 -5.38 1.74
N LEU A 27 -9.77 -6.24 1.99
CA LEU A 27 -9.94 -7.51 1.28
C LEU A 27 -10.85 -7.41 0.04
N SER A 28 -11.33 -6.20 -0.27
CA SER A 28 -12.14 -5.97 -1.47
C SER A 28 -11.28 -6.16 -2.72
N THR A 29 -11.90 -6.71 -3.76
CA THR A 29 -11.22 -6.87 -5.06
C THR A 29 -11.32 -5.61 -5.92
N THR A 30 -12.37 -4.80 -5.75
CA THR A 30 -12.67 -3.60 -6.54
C THR A 30 -13.21 -2.50 -5.64
N TYR A 31 -13.23 -1.26 -6.14
CA TYR A 31 -13.64 -0.07 -5.42
C TYR A 31 -14.77 0.66 -6.14
N GLU A 32 -15.30 1.70 -5.54
CA GLU A 32 -16.42 2.46 -6.10
C GLU A 32 -15.99 3.22 -7.38
N HIS A 33 -16.82 3.10 -8.41
CA HIS A 33 -16.75 3.92 -9.62
C HIS A 33 -17.98 4.83 -9.65
N ALA A 34 -17.78 6.11 -9.94
CA ALA A 34 -18.88 7.03 -10.15
C ALA A 34 -19.63 6.70 -11.46
N PRO A 35 -20.89 7.16 -11.63
CA PRO A 35 -21.67 6.89 -12.84
C PRO A 35 -21.01 7.38 -14.15
N ASP A 36 -20.12 8.36 -14.07
CA ASP A 36 -19.35 8.90 -15.20
C ASP A 36 -18.05 8.10 -15.48
N GLY A 37 -17.79 7.05 -14.71
CA GLY A 37 -16.60 6.21 -14.82
C GLY A 37 -15.39 6.73 -14.05
N SER A 38 -15.48 7.86 -13.34
CA SER A 38 -14.40 8.37 -12.51
C SER A 38 -14.19 7.53 -11.24
N MET A 39 -12.98 7.61 -10.67
CA MET A 39 -12.57 6.90 -9.46
C MET A 39 -12.49 7.89 -8.30
N PRO A 40 -13.60 8.15 -7.57
CA PRO A 40 -13.64 9.21 -6.56
C PRO A 40 -12.58 9.05 -5.46
N HIS A 41 -12.17 7.81 -5.19
CA HIS A 41 -11.16 7.47 -4.18
C HIS A 41 -9.78 7.19 -4.76
N GLY A 42 -9.60 7.32 -6.08
CA GLY A 42 -8.34 7.02 -6.77
C GLY A 42 -7.94 5.54 -6.80
N LEU A 43 -8.87 4.62 -6.48
CA LEU A 43 -8.65 3.18 -6.47
C LEU A 43 -9.55 2.52 -7.54
N ILE A 44 -9.01 1.57 -8.29
CA ILE A 44 -9.76 0.85 -9.34
C ILE A 44 -9.99 -0.60 -8.94
N TYR A 45 -8.90 -1.34 -8.77
CA TYR A 45 -8.92 -2.80 -8.60
C TYR A 45 -7.70 -3.23 -7.81
N GLN A 46 -7.86 -4.19 -6.89
CA GLN A 46 -6.83 -4.60 -5.92
C GLN A 46 -5.48 -4.98 -6.53
N ARG A 47 -5.45 -5.47 -7.77
CA ARG A 47 -4.19 -5.84 -8.44
C ARG A 47 -3.32 -4.62 -8.72
N THR A 48 -3.95 -3.48 -8.95
CA THR A 48 -3.30 -2.20 -9.26
C THR A 48 -3.22 -1.33 -8.01
N ASP A 49 -4.33 -1.25 -7.26
CA ASP A 49 -4.48 -0.35 -6.13
C ASP A 49 -4.99 -1.12 -4.90
N HIS A 50 -4.09 -1.39 -3.95
CA HIS A 50 -4.43 -2.09 -2.71
C HIS A 50 -3.92 -1.29 -1.51
N PRO A 51 -4.77 -0.57 -0.77
CA PRO A 51 -4.33 0.34 0.30
C PRO A 51 -3.48 -0.34 1.38
N THR A 52 -3.83 -1.55 1.80
CA THR A 52 -3.01 -2.32 2.75
C THR A 52 -1.61 -2.64 2.19
N GLN A 53 -1.47 -3.01 0.91
CA GLN A 53 -0.16 -3.25 0.29
C GLN A 53 0.62 -1.95 0.06
N GLN A 54 -0.06 -0.87 -0.36
CA GLN A 54 0.58 0.44 -0.56
C GLN A 54 1.25 0.96 0.72
N ARG A 55 0.65 0.74 1.90
CA ARG A 55 1.29 1.08 3.19
C ARG A 55 2.58 0.29 3.42
N PHE A 56 2.58 -1.01 3.11
CA PHE A 56 3.78 -1.85 3.17
C PHE A 56 4.86 -1.35 2.19
N GLU A 57 4.48 -1.05 0.94
CA GLU A 57 5.40 -0.54 -0.09
C GLU A 57 6.02 0.80 0.31
N GLN A 58 5.23 1.71 0.88
CA GLN A 58 5.73 2.98 1.41
C GLN A 58 6.73 2.77 2.56
N ALA A 59 6.42 1.84 3.47
CA ALA A 59 7.30 1.49 4.58
C ALA A 59 8.64 0.92 4.08
N LEU A 60 8.58 -0.05 3.17
CA LEU A 60 9.77 -0.70 2.61
C LEU A 60 10.63 0.27 1.80
N ALA A 61 10.01 1.13 0.98
CA ALA A 61 10.73 2.16 0.23
C ALA A 61 11.49 3.11 1.17
N ALA A 62 10.85 3.55 2.26
CA ALA A 62 11.49 4.42 3.24
C ALA A 62 12.66 3.74 3.98
N LEU A 63 12.52 2.44 4.30
CA LEU A 63 13.56 1.65 4.96
C LEU A 63 14.79 1.43 4.08
N GLU A 64 14.58 1.21 2.78
CA GLU A 64 15.64 0.95 1.79
C GLU A 64 16.19 2.23 1.14
N HIS A 65 15.76 3.41 1.59
CA HIS A 65 16.07 4.70 0.96
C HIS A 65 15.71 4.76 -0.55
N GLY A 66 14.69 4.01 -0.95
CA GLY A 66 14.17 3.94 -2.31
C GLY A 66 13.08 4.97 -2.57
N MET A 67 12.84 5.28 -3.85
CA MET A 67 11.72 6.14 -4.27
C MET A 67 10.37 5.41 -4.17
N ARG A 68 10.37 4.12 -4.48
CA ARG A 68 9.19 3.24 -4.54
C ARG A 68 9.60 1.81 -4.21
N ALA A 69 8.66 1.03 -3.67
CA ALA A 69 8.74 -0.42 -3.57
C ALA A 69 7.48 -1.04 -4.19
N LEU A 70 7.55 -2.32 -4.54
CA LEU A 70 6.45 -3.11 -5.08
C LEU A 70 6.33 -4.42 -4.31
N PHE A 71 5.11 -4.79 -3.93
CA PHE A 71 4.81 -6.04 -3.24
C PHE A 71 4.47 -7.15 -4.24
N PHE A 72 5.01 -8.35 -4.00
CA PHE A 72 4.75 -9.54 -4.81
C PHE A 72 4.36 -10.72 -3.91
N GLY A 73 3.60 -11.67 -4.47
CA GLY A 73 3.19 -12.88 -3.75
C GLY A 73 4.36 -13.80 -3.36
N SER A 74 5.54 -13.63 -3.93
CA SER A 74 6.76 -14.33 -3.54
C SER A 74 8.02 -13.59 -4.00
N GLY A 75 9.17 -13.95 -3.43
CA GLY A 75 10.48 -13.46 -3.91
C GLY A 75 10.79 -13.87 -5.35
N MET A 76 10.36 -15.07 -5.78
CA MET A 76 10.46 -15.48 -7.19
C MET A 76 9.59 -14.61 -8.09
N GLY A 77 8.39 -14.22 -7.64
CA GLY A 77 7.53 -13.28 -8.36
C GLY A 77 8.18 -11.92 -8.55
N ALA A 78 8.85 -11.41 -7.51
CA ALA A 78 9.64 -10.18 -7.61
C ALA A 78 10.82 -10.33 -8.59
N GLY A 79 11.54 -11.44 -8.53
CA GLY A 79 12.63 -11.74 -9.47
C GLY A 79 12.17 -11.80 -10.92
N THR A 80 11.06 -12.50 -11.19
CA THR A 80 10.48 -12.59 -12.55
C THR A 80 9.99 -11.24 -13.07
N ALA A 81 9.51 -10.33 -12.21
CA ALA A 81 9.07 -9.00 -12.64
C ALA A 81 10.25 -8.05 -12.95
N LEU A 82 11.43 -8.31 -12.38
CA LEU A 82 12.64 -7.51 -12.58
C LEU A 82 13.42 -7.92 -13.84
N LEU A 83 13.44 -9.23 -14.14
CA LEU A 83 14.21 -9.82 -15.24
C LEU A 83 13.48 -9.74 -16.59
#